data_AF-A0AAU1F601-F1
#
_entry.id   AF-A0AAU1F601-F1
#
_cell.length_a   1.000
_cell.length_b   1.000
_cell.length_c   1.000
_cell.angle_alpha   90.00
_cell.angle_beta   90.00
_cell.angle_gamma   90.00
#
_symmetry.space_group_name_H-M   'P 1'
#
loop_
_entity.id
_entity.type
_entity.pdbx_description
1 polymer ?
#
loop_
_entity_poly.entity_id
_entity_poly.type
_entity_poly.pdbx_seq_one_letter_code
_entity_poly.pdbx_strand_id
1 'polypeptide(L)'
;MHCFGRRARSSARSCACRPGALRGRHADVIYLGIGSLGNQTPRFLHTYWDEVVLATGAQRVILVHWDDFFTGLDQPLRPMPYLLDRLDITMSRLLPLARRDGIDVVLPVTWQPSEPLIGLG
;
A
#
# COMPACT_ATOMS: atom_id res chain seq x y z
N MET A 1 -31.96 -4.09 15.17
CA MET A 1 -31.31 -3.59 13.94
C MET A 1 -29.82 -3.87 14.06
N HIS A 2 -29.32 -4.95 13.47
CA HIS A 2 -27.89 -5.26 13.42
C HIS A 2 -27.45 -5.14 11.97
N CYS A 3 -26.80 -4.02 11.62
CA CYS A 3 -26.20 -3.82 10.31
C CYS A 3 -24.69 -4.07 10.45
N PHE A 4 -24.25 -5.29 10.14
CA PHE A 4 -22.84 -5.67 10.18
C PHE A 4 -22.22 -5.45 8.78
N GLY A 5 -21.84 -4.21 8.47
CA GLY A 5 -21.20 -3.86 7.19
C GLY A 5 -19.69 -4.09 7.23
N ARG A 6 -19.22 -5.31 7.00
CA ARG A 6 -17.78 -5.63 6.85
C ARG A 6 -17.31 -5.28 5.43
N ARG A 7 -16.44 -4.27 5.30
CA ARG A 7 -16.01 -3.69 4.01
C ARG A 7 -14.86 -4.47 3.35
N ALA A 8 -14.81 -4.33 2.03
CA ALA A 8 -14.01 -5.14 1.11
C ALA A 8 -12.52 -4.76 1.09
N ARG A 9 -11.69 -5.74 0.73
CA ARG A 9 -10.24 -5.60 0.49
C ARG A 9 -10.01 -5.16 -0.96
N SER A 10 -9.15 -4.17 -1.18
CA SER A 10 -8.67 -3.80 -2.51
C SER A 10 -7.14 -3.92 -2.58
N SER A 11 -6.65 -4.42 -3.71
CA SER A 11 -5.22 -4.49 -4.04
C SER A 11 -4.99 -3.63 -5.28
N ALA A 12 -4.22 -2.56 -5.15
CA ALA A 12 -3.83 -1.71 -6.27
C ALA A 12 -2.36 -1.97 -6.64
N ARG A 13 -2.06 -2.08 -7.93
CA ARG A 13 -0.68 -2.10 -8.46
C ARG A 13 -0.30 -0.69 -8.91
N SER A 14 0.88 -0.22 -8.52
CA SER A 14 1.44 1.09 -8.88
C SER A 14 1.28 1.42 -10.38
N CYS A 15 1.68 0.52 -11.28
CA CYS A 15 1.61 0.73 -12.73
C CYS A 15 0.19 0.68 -13.36
N ALA A 16 -0.86 0.41 -12.59
CA ALA A 16 -2.24 0.32 -13.07
C ALA A 16 -3.18 1.38 -12.47
N CYS A 17 -2.64 2.41 -11.83
CA CYS A 17 -3.44 3.50 -11.28
C CYS A 17 -4.18 4.26 -12.38
N ARG A 18 -5.52 4.17 -12.37
CA ARG A 18 -6.39 4.91 -13.27
C ARG A 18 -7.22 5.90 -12.46
N PRO A 19 -7.22 7.20 -12.82
CA PRO A 19 -8.04 8.19 -12.13
C PRO A 19 -9.50 7.76 -12.02
N GLY A 20 -10.07 7.89 -10.83
CA GLY A 20 -11.47 7.59 -10.52
C GLY A 20 -11.84 6.11 -10.46
N ALA A 21 -10.91 5.17 -10.65
CA ALA A 21 -11.22 3.73 -10.68
C ALA A 21 -11.84 3.21 -9.36
N LEU A 22 -11.54 3.87 -8.25
CA LEU A 22 -12.02 3.51 -6.92
C LEU A 22 -13.05 4.49 -6.35
N ARG A 23 -13.50 5.48 -7.15
CA ARG A 23 -14.46 6.48 -6.68
C ARG A 23 -15.76 5.84 -6.21
N GLY A 24 -16.21 6.19 -5.00
CA GLY A 24 -17.43 5.65 -4.39
C GLY A 24 -17.28 4.25 -3.78
N ARG A 25 -16.07 3.66 -3.82
CA ARG A 25 -15.76 2.44 -3.06
C ARG A 25 -15.22 2.85 -1.69
N HIS A 26 -15.49 2.03 -0.67
CA HIS A 26 -14.95 2.23 0.66
C HIS A 26 -14.21 0.98 1.13
N ALA A 27 -13.01 1.17 1.70
CA ALA A 27 -12.21 0.11 2.30
C ALA A 27 -11.50 0.68 3.53
N ASP A 28 -11.63 0.03 4.68
CA ASP A 28 -10.92 0.48 5.90
C ASP A 28 -9.41 0.17 5.81
N VAL A 29 -9.05 -0.87 5.03
CA VAL A 29 -7.68 -1.32 4.80
C VAL A 29 -7.40 -1.54 3.32
N ILE A 30 -6.24 -1.06 2.84
CA ILE A 30 -5.76 -1.28 1.48
C ILE A 30 -4.45 -2.07 1.50
N TYR A 31 -4.31 -3.02 0.58
CA TYR A 31 -3.01 -3.58 0.23
C TYR A 31 -2.43 -2.78 -0.95
N LEU A 32 -1.38 -2.00 -0.69
CA LEU A 32 -0.82 -1.06 -1.65
C LEU A 32 0.46 -1.63 -2.26
N GLY A 33 0.43 -1.92 -3.56
CA GLY A 33 1.60 -2.36 -4.31
C GLY A 33 2.58 -1.23 -4.54
N ILE A 34 3.78 -1.34 -3.98
CA ILE A 34 4.78 -0.26 -4.03
C ILE A 34 5.97 -0.53 -4.94
N GLY A 35 6.03 -1.70 -5.56
CA GLY A 35 7.11 -2.06 -6.49
C GLY A 35 7.31 -0.98 -7.55
N SER A 36 8.57 -0.59 -7.73
CA SER A 36 9.06 0.44 -8.67
C SER A 36 8.57 1.88 -8.41
N LEU A 37 7.82 2.15 -7.33
CA LEU A 37 7.35 3.52 -7.04
C LEU A 37 8.52 4.50 -6.83
N GLY A 38 9.68 4.02 -6.39
CA GLY A 38 10.87 4.83 -6.21
C GLY A 38 11.42 5.39 -7.52
N ASN A 39 11.09 4.74 -8.65
CA ASN A 39 11.47 5.18 -10.00
C ASN A 39 10.46 6.19 -10.59
N GLN A 40 9.31 6.38 -9.95
CA GLN A 40 8.27 7.29 -10.43
C GLN A 40 8.52 8.73 -9.96
N THR A 41 7.86 9.67 -10.63
CA THR A 41 7.91 11.08 -10.22
C THR A 41 7.21 11.28 -8.87
N PRO A 42 7.62 12.29 -8.07
CA PRO A 42 6.89 12.62 -6.84
C PRO A 42 5.40 12.87 -7.08
N ARG A 43 5.06 13.54 -8.20
CA ARG A 43 3.68 13.80 -8.60
C ARG A 43 2.88 12.51 -8.80
N PHE A 44 3.47 11.51 -9.46
CA PHE A 44 2.80 10.23 -9.66
C PHE A 44 2.48 9.54 -8.33
N LEU A 45 3.43 9.52 -7.39
CA LEU A 45 3.23 8.91 -6.08
C LEU A 45 2.11 9.62 -5.30
N HIS A 46 2.07 10.95 -5.32
CA HIS A 46 0.98 11.73 -4.72
C HIS A 46 -0.36 11.39 -5.37
N THR A 47 -0.45 11.40 -6.71
CA THR A 47 -1.69 11.04 -7.41
C THR A 47 -2.12 9.61 -7.10
N TYR A 48 -1.17 8.67 -7.04
CA TYR A 48 -1.46 7.28 -6.70
C TYR A 48 -2.02 7.13 -5.29
N TRP A 49 -1.42 7.85 -4.33
CA TRP A 49 -1.90 7.90 -2.96
C TRP A 49 -3.32 8.48 -2.87
N ASP A 50 -3.57 9.61 -3.51
CA ASP A 50 -4.89 10.26 -3.47
C ASP A 50 -5.97 9.39 -4.12
N GLU A 51 -5.68 8.80 -5.29
CA GLU A 51 -6.63 7.99 -6.08
C GLU A 51 -6.93 6.61 -5.47
N VAL A 52 -6.05 6.10 -4.60
CA VAL A 52 -6.21 4.78 -3.99
C VAL A 52 -6.56 4.89 -2.52
N VAL A 53 -5.72 5.57 -1.74
CA VAL A 53 -5.83 5.62 -0.28
C VAL A 53 -6.94 6.58 0.13
N LEU A 54 -6.84 7.84 -0.29
CA LEU A 54 -7.82 8.85 0.14
C LEU A 54 -9.19 8.63 -0.51
N ALA A 55 -9.22 8.28 -1.79
CA ALA A 55 -10.47 8.05 -2.51
C ALA A 55 -11.33 6.92 -1.93
N THR A 56 -10.74 5.98 -1.18
CA THR A 56 -11.46 4.86 -0.56
C THR A 56 -11.75 5.04 0.93
N GLY A 57 -11.29 6.13 1.54
CA GLY A 57 -11.45 6.39 2.97
C GLY A 57 -10.70 5.39 3.85
N ALA A 58 -9.58 4.85 3.36
CA ALA A 58 -8.76 3.92 4.14
C ALA A 58 -8.22 4.57 5.39
N GLN A 59 -8.04 3.75 6.43
CA GLN A 59 -7.41 4.12 7.69
C GLN A 59 -6.05 3.43 7.85
N ARG A 60 -5.87 2.30 7.15
CA ARG A 60 -4.61 1.54 7.13
C ARG A 60 -4.22 1.12 5.72
N VAL A 61 -2.92 1.17 5.45
CA VAL A 61 -2.27 0.67 4.25
C VAL A 61 -1.25 -0.40 4.62
N ILE A 62 -1.36 -1.56 3.99
CA ILE A 62 -0.39 -2.65 4.08
C ILE A 62 0.43 -2.66 2.79
N LEU A 63 1.74 -2.45 2.90
CA LEU A 63 2.62 -2.38 1.74
C LEU A 63 2.92 -3.79 1.20
N VAL A 64 2.75 -3.97 -0.10
CA VAL A 64 3.04 -5.24 -0.81
C VAL A 64 3.88 -4.99 -2.06
N HIS A 65 4.48 -6.04 -2.62
CA HIS A 65 5.39 -5.96 -3.77
C HIS A 65 6.59 -5.03 -3.54
N TRP A 66 7.11 -5.02 -2.32
CA TRP A 66 8.35 -4.32 -1.96
C TRP A 66 9.59 -5.22 -2.10
N ASP A 67 9.35 -6.53 -2.15
CA ASP A 67 10.32 -7.62 -2.10
C ASP A 67 10.75 -8.11 -3.49
N ASP A 68 11.90 -8.79 -3.53
CA ASP A 68 12.41 -9.50 -4.69
C ASP A 68 11.61 -10.78 -4.96
N PHE A 69 10.54 -10.62 -5.74
CA PHE A 69 9.66 -11.70 -6.17
C PHE A 69 10.29 -12.62 -7.24
N PHE A 70 11.54 -12.37 -7.67
CA PHE A 70 12.31 -13.32 -8.49
C PHE A 70 13.08 -14.34 -7.64
N THR A 71 13.23 -14.07 -6.35
CA THR A 71 13.82 -15.02 -5.40
C THR A 71 12.74 -15.94 -4.83
N GLY A 72 13.05 -17.23 -4.70
CA GLY A 72 12.12 -18.21 -4.12
C GLY A 72 11.77 -17.90 -2.65
N LEU A 73 10.55 -18.24 -2.24
CA LEU A 73 10.06 -18.01 -0.88
C LEU A 73 10.79 -18.85 0.18
N ASP A 74 11.59 -19.84 -0.21
CA ASP A 74 12.49 -20.60 0.66
C ASP A 74 13.67 -19.77 1.20
N GLN A 75 13.89 -18.57 0.64
CA GLN A 75 14.95 -17.65 1.05
C GLN A 75 14.37 -16.44 1.81
N PRO A 76 15.17 -15.76 2.65
CA PRO A 76 14.71 -14.55 3.34
C PRO A 76 14.25 -13.49 2.34
N LEU A 77 13.06 -12.89 2.52
CA LEU A 77 12.62 -11.79 1.67
C LEU A 77 13.59 -10.61 1.81
N ARG A 78 14.00 -10.09 0.67
CA ARG A 78 14.88 -8.95 0.52
C ARG A 78 14.19 -7.95 -0.39
N PRO A 79 14.43 -6.64 -0.22
CA PRO A 79 13.99 -5.69 -1.23
C PRO A 79 14.63 -6.02 -2.58
N MET A 80 13.94 -5.68 -3.67
CA MET A 80 14.50 -5.74 -5.02
C MET A 80 15.84 -5.01 -5.08
N PRO A 81 16.82 -5.50 -5.88
CA PRO A 81 18.07 -4.78 -6.12
C PRO A 81 17.80 -3.31 -6.47
N TYR A 82 18.64 -2.39 -5.96
CA TYR A 82 18.44 -0.94 -6.12
C TYR A 82 18.25 -0.50 -7.58
N LEU A 83 18.91 -1.21 -8.50
CA LEU A 83 18.80 -0.97 -9.94
C LEU A 83 17.37 -1.20 -10.47
N LEU A 84 16.59 -2.05 -9.80
CA LEU A 84 15.23 -2.44 -10.16
C LEU A 84 14.18 -1.70 -9.32
N ASP A 85 14.46 -1.42 -8.05
CA ASP A 85 13.57 -0.60 -7.21
C ASP A 85 14.32 0.26 -6.19
N ARG A 86 13.85 1.49 -6.00
CA ARG A 86 14.39 2.46 -5.03
C ARG A 86 13.43 2.57 -3.85
N LEU A 87 13.34 1.49 -3.07
CA LEU A 87 12.40 1.38 -1.96
C LEU A 87 12.61 2.48 -0.90
N ASP A 88 13.85 2.89 -0.66
CA ASP A 88 14.21 4.04 0.18
C ASP A 88 13.52 5.34 -0.28
N ILE A 89 13.50 5.60 -1.59
CA ILE A 89 12.81 6.75 -2.17
C ILE A 89 11.31 6.63 -2.01
N THR A 90 10.76 5.43 -2.25
CA THR A 90 9.33 5.18 -1.98
C THR A 90 8.98 5.52 -0.54
N MET A 91 9.70 4.97 0.44
CA MET A 91 9.40 5.16 1.87
C MET A 91 9.56 6.62 2.29
N SER A 92 10.62 7.30 1.84
CA SER A 92 10.86 8.72 2.16
C SER A 92 9.77 9.66 1.65
N ARG A 93 9.06 9.29 0.58
CA ARG A 93 7.95 10.07 0.01
C ARG A 93 6.57 9.63 0.52
N LEU A 94 6.38 8.34 0.75
CA LEU A 94 5.11 7.75 1.17
C LEU A 94 4.82 8.01 2.65
N LEU A 95 5.82 7.86 3.53
CA LEU A 95 5.62 8.05 4.97
C LEU A 95 5.18 9.47 5.36
N PRO A 96 5.68 10.56 4.73
CA PRO A 96 5.14 11.89 4.95
C PRO A 96 3.66 12.03 4.58
N LEU A 97 3.19 11.39 3.49
CA LEU A 97 1.78 11.40 3.10
C LEU A 97 0.92 10.68 4.12
N ALA A 98 1.37 9.50 4.56
CA ALA A 98 0.71 8.74 5.61
C ALA A 98 0.55 9.54 6.91
N ARG A 99 1.61 10.23 7.34
CA ARG A 99 1.55 11.10 8.53
C ARG A 99 0.62 12.29 8.33
N ARG A 100 0.67 12.93 7.16
CA ARG A 100 -0.21 14.06 6.81
C ARG A 100 -1.68 13.66 6.93
N ASP A 101 -2.01 12.48 6.45
CA ASP A 101 -3.40 12.03 6.30
C ASP A 101 -3.88 11.14 7.47
N GLY A 102 -3.03 10.91 8.48
CA GLY A 102 -3.37 10.07 9.63
C GLY A 102 -3.56 8.59 9.29
N ILE A 103 -2.92 8.10 8.22
CA ILE A 103 -3.05 6.73 7.74
C ILE A 103 -1.97 5.86 8.34
N ASP A 104 -2.36 4.74 8.96
CA ASP A 104 -1.43 3.74 9.46
C ASP A 104 -0.78 2.97 8.31
N VAL A 105 0.55 2.90 8.28
CA VAL A 105 1.30 2.20 7.22
C VAL A 105 2.07 1.05 7.83
N VAL A 106 1.74 -0.16 7.37
CA VAL A 106 2.33 -1.41 7.84
C VAL A 106 3.16 -2.03 6.72
N LEU A 107 4.43 -2.30 6.99
CA LEU A 107 5.25 -3.20 6.19
C LEU A 107 5.22 -4.59 6.84
N PRO A 108 4.62 -5.61 6.20
CA PRO A 108 4.53 -6.94 6.79
C PRO A 108 5.90 -7.56 7.08
N VAL A 109 6.00 -8.25 8.21
CA VAL A 109 7.15 -9.09 8.54
C VAL A 109 6.94 -10.49 7.96
N THR A 110 7.99 -11.05 7.38
CA THR A 110 7.96 -12.41 6.83
C THR A 110 7.60 -13.44 7.88
N TRP A 111 6.73 -14.38 7.49
CA TRP A 111 6.30 -15.52 8.33
C TRP A 111 5.59 -15.13 9.62
N GLN A 112 5.17 -13.86 9.75
CA GLN A 112 4.32 -13.39 10.82
C GLN A 112 2.92 -13.10 10.26
N PRO A 113 1.84 -13.64 10.86
CA PRO A 113 0.50 -13.24 10.49
C PRO A 113 0.34 -11.73 10.63
N SER A 114 -0.07 -11.06 9.56
CA SER A 114 -0.56 -9.70 9.67
C SER A 114 -1.99 -9.75 10.19
N GLU A 115 -2.33 -8.86 11.13
CA GLU A 115 -3.69 -8.67 11.62
C GLU A 115 -4.24 -7.35 11.04
N PRO A 116 -4.82 -7.35 9.82
CA PRO A 116 -5.05 -6.12 9.07
C PRO A 116 -6.04 -5.17 9.73
N LEU A 117 -6.98 -5.72 10.50
CA LEU A 117 -8.09 -4.99 11.10
C LEU A 117 -7.84 -4.63 12.57
N ILE A 118 -6.70 -5.00 13.16
CA ILE A 118 -6.48 -4.77 14.59
C ILE A 118 -6.46 -3.28 14.92
N GLY A 119 -7.24 -2.88 15.92
CA GLY A 119 -7.32 -1.48 16.36
C GLY A 119 -8.09 -0.54 15.44
N LEU A 120 -8.76 -1.03 14.39
CA LEU A 120 -9.69 -0.23 13.58
C LEU A 120 -11.11 -0.42 14.12
N GLY A 121 -11.68 0.65 14.71
CA GLY A 121 -13.00 0.67 15.36
C GLY A 121 -13.62 2.05 15.36
#